data_AF-A0A6N7P5X1-F1
#
_entry.id   AF-A0A6N7P5X1-F1
#
_cell.length_a   1.000
_cell.length_b   1.000
_cell.length_c   1.000
_cell.angle_alpha   90.00
_cell.angle_beta   90.00
_cell.angle_gamma   90.00
#
_symmetry.space_group_name_H-M   'P 1'
#
loop_
_entity.id
_entity.type
_entity.pdbx_description
1 polymer ?
#
loop_
_entity_poly.entity_id
_entity_poly.type
_entity_poly.pdbx_seq_one_letter_code
_entity_poly.pdbx_strand_id
1 'polypeptide(L)'
;MEEKQPSIFDSEIENFIKPRRKELLPWWIKVCSWFFLFMGGIGILLLLALLFGTFTMEGFETTASDAKTIMGTILFIWIALKAVTSYGLLSGKSWAINVAIADAVINLLISIFSAVYPFFDDQPGGTIQPRIEIFLLVLYLWTLHKISPQWDISRP
;
A
#
# COMPACT_ATOMS: atom_id res chain seq x y z
N MET A 1 -7.50 -39.08 -34.79
CA MET A 1 -6.91 -38.20 -33.76
C MET A 1 -7.89 -38.21 -32.60
N GLU A 2 -7.64 -39.06 -31.59
CA GLU A 2 -8.44 -39.05 -30.36
C GLU A 2 -8.08 -37.81 -29.55
N GLU A 3 -9.03 -36.89 -29.38
CA GLU A 3 -8.92 -35.80 -28.41
C GLU A 3 -8.91 -36.41 -27.00
N LYS A 4 -7.73 -36.42 -26.38
CA LYS A 4 -7.55 -36.85 -25.00
C LYS A 4 -8.23 -35.82 -24.09
N GLN A 5 -9.45 -36.12 -23.66
CA GLN A 5 -10.15 -35.30 -22.66
C GLN A 5 -9.30 -35.24 -21.39
N PRO A 6 -9.00 -34.04 -20.85
CA PRO A 6 -8.23 -33.93 -19.61
C PRO A 6 -9.03 -34.59 -18.48
N SER A 7 -8.41 -35.56 -17.81
CA SER A 7 -8.99 -36.24 -16.66
C SER A 7 -9.34 -35.21 -15.59
N ILE A 8 -10.54 -35.31 -15.00
CA ILE A 8 -11.00 -34.45 -13.90
C ILE A 8 -9.93 -34.38 -12.78
N PHE A 9 -9.26 -35.51 -12.53
CA PHE A 9 -8.19 -35.61 -11.53
C PHE A 9 -6.97 -34.73 -11.85
N ASP A 10 -6.58 -34.60 -13.12
CA ASP A 10 -5.43 -33.76 -13.50
C ASP A 10 -5.74 -32.28 -13.25
N SER A 11 -6.98 -31.87 -13.55
CA SER A 11 -7.45 -30.50 -13.33
C SER A 11 -7.58 -30.12 -11.85
N GLU A 12 -7.89 -31.08 -10.98
CA GLU A 12 -7.96 -30.87 -9.52
C GLU A 12 -6.55 -30.81 -8.89
N ILE A 13 -5.63 -31.68 -9.34
CA ILE A 13 -4.24 -31.70 -8.85
C ILE A 13 -3.51 -30.41 -9.23
N GLU A 14 -3.61 -29.95 -10.48
CA GLU A 14 -3.00 -28.69 -10.93
C GLU A 14 -3.50 -27.50 -10.10
N ASN A 15 -4.78 -27.56 -9.75
CA ASN A 15 -5.45 -26.66 -8.86
C ASN A 15 -4.80 -26.67 -7.47
N PHE A 16 -4.65 -27.83 -6.82
CA PHE A 16 -3.99 -27.95 -5.50
C PHE A 16 -2.53 -27.46 -5.48
N ILE A 17 -1.82 -27.51 -6.61
CA ILE A 17 -0.42 -27.08 -6.72
C ILE A 17 -0.28 -25.56 -6.84
N LYS A 18 -1.32 -24.83 -7.31
CA LYS A 18 -1.24 -23.37 -7.46
C LYS A 18 -1.15 -22.68 -6.08
N PRO A 19 -0.07 -21.94 -5.79
CA PRO A 19 0.10 -21.25 -4.51
C PRO A 19 -1.03 -20.23 -4.29
N ARG A 20 -1.39 -19.97 -3.04
CA ARG A 20 -2.36 -18.92 -2.71
C ARG A 20 -1.68 -17.56 -2.88
N ARG A 21 -2.39 -16.56 -3.41
CA ARG A 21 -1.85 -15.20 -3.62
C ARG A 21 -1.16 -14.64 -2.38
N LYS A 22 -1.76 -14.81 -1.20
CA LYS A 22 -1.21 -14.34 0.08
C LYS A 22 0.13 -14.96 0.44
N GLU A 23 0.44 -16.15 -0.06
CA GLU A 23 1.69 -16.86 0.21
C GLU A 23 2.85 -16.29 -0.59
N LEU A 24 2.57 -15.68 -1.76
CA LEU A 24 3.56 -15.01 -2.60
C LEU A 24 4.13 -13.74 -1.95
N LEU A 25 3.38 -13.13 -1.02
CA LEU A 25 3.82 -11.92 -0.34
C LEU A 25 4.94 -12.25 0.66
N PRO A 26 6.11 -11.58 0.56
CA PRO A 26 7.14 -11.66 1.59
C PRO A 26 6.60 -11.26 2.96
N TRP A 27 7.19 -11.81 4.01
CA TRP A 27 6.76 -11.56 5.39
C TRP A 27 6.79 -10.07 5.76
N TRP A 28 7.78 -9.31 5.26
CA TRP A 28 7.91 -7.89 5.56
C TRP A 28 6.77 -7.05 4.94
N ILE A 29 6.31 -7.37 3.72
CA ILE A 29 5.15 -6.70 3.10
C ILE A 29 3.88 -7.00 3.90
N LYS A 30 3.74 -8.23 4.42
CA LYS A 30 2.59 -8.59 5.28
C LYS A 30 2.58 -7.77 6.56
N VAL A 31 3.73 -7.63 7.23
CA VAL A 31 3.86 -6.82 8.45
C VAL A 31 3.53 -5.35 8.18
N CYS A 32 4.08 -4.76 7.11
CA CYS A 32 3.75 -3.39 6.72
C CYS A 32 2.26 -3.22 6.38
N SER A 33 1.66 -4.18 5.68
CA SER A 33 0.24 -4.15 5.33
C SER A 33 -0.65 -4.20 6.58
N TRP A 34 -0.29 -5.03 7.56
CA TRP A 34 -0.97 -5.06 8.86
C TRP A 34 -0.88 -3.73 9.60
N PHE A 35 0.30 -3.10 9.60
CA PHE A 35 0.50 -1.78 10.20
C PHE A 35 -0.40 -0.72 9.56
N PHE A 36 -0.44 -0.64 8.23
CA PHE A 36 -1.29 0.32 7.54
C PHE A 36 -2.79 0.06 7.75
N LEU A 37 -3.19 -1.20 7.84
CA LEU A 37 -4.57 -1.56 8.13
C LEU A 37 -4.97 -1.14 9.56
N PHE A 38 -4.10 -1.33 10.54
CA PHE A 38 -4.32 -0.88 11.91
C PHE A 38 -4.36 0.65 12.01
N MET A 39 -3.41 1.35 11.40
CA MET A 39 -3.37 2.80 11.34
C MET A 39 -4.60 3.40 10.65
N GLY A 40 -5.04 2.80 9.53
CA GLY A 40 -6.27 3.21 8.86
C GLY A 40 -7.53 2.96 9.70
N GLY A 41 -7.58 1.83 10.42
CA GLY A 41 -8.66 1.53 11.36
C GLY A 41 -8.76 2.57 12.48
N ILE A 42 -7.63 2.91 13.11
CA ILE A 42 -7.56 4.00 14.10
C ILE A 42 -7.99 5.32 13.48
N GLY A 43 -7.53 5.64 12.28
CA GLY A 43 -7.94 6.86 11.57
C GLY A 43 -9.45 6.97 11.40
N ILE A 44 -10.12 5.89 10.98
CA ILE A 44 -11.58 5.87 10.84
C ILE A 44 -12.28 6.08 12.19
N LEU A 45 -11.79 5.44 13.26
CA LEU A 45 -12.33 5.64 14.60
C LEU A 45 -12.19 7.09 15.08
N LEU A 46 -11.04 7.73 14.80
CA LEU A 46 -10.81 9.13 15.11
C LEU A 46 -11.75 10.07 14.33
N LEU A 47 -12.01 9.79 13.05
CA LEU A 47 -13.00 10.55 12.27
C LEU A 47 -14.42 10.39 12.81
N LEU A 48 -14.81 9.16 13.16
CA LEU A 48 -16.12 8.92 13.77
C LEU A 48 -16.24 9.66 15.10
N ALA A 49 -15.22 9.59 15.95
CA ALA A 49 -15.18 10.36 17.19
C ALA A 49 -15.33 11.87 16.94
N LEU A 50 -14.63 12.42 15.94
CA LEU A 50 -14.74 13.83 15.55
C LEU A 50 -16.15 14.23 15.08
N LEU A 51 -16.88 13.31 14.42
CA LEU A 51 -18.27 13.53 13.97
C LEU A 51 -19.28 13.55 15.12
N PHE A 52 -19.02 12.82 16.21
CA PHE A 52 -19.94 12.69 17.36
C PHE A 52 -19.64 13.64 18.54
N GLY A 53 -18.53 14.39 18.52
CA GLY A 53 -18.21 15.41 19.53
C GLY A 53 -16.73 15.41 19.96
N THR A 54 -16.29 16.45 20.68
CA THR A 54 -14.87 16.70 21.00
C THR A 54 -14.22 15.53 21.74
N PHE A 55 -13.43 14.74 21.01
CA PHE A 55 -12.56 13.73 21.58
C PHE A 55 -11.20 14.37 21.87
N THR A 56 -10.89 14.61 23.13
CA THR A 56 -9.55 15.02 23.58
C THR A 56 -8.82 13.76 24.07
N MET A 57 -7.95 13.18 23.23
CA MET A 57 -6.96 12.22 23.72
C MET A 57 -5.74 13.02 24.19
N GLU A 58 -5.43 12.97 25.49
CA GLU A 58 -4.31 13.68 26.13
C GLU A 58 -2.89 13.23 25.66
N GLY A 59 -2.79 12.39 24.64
CA GLY A 59 -1.53 11.98 24.01
C GLY A 59 -1.49 12.15 22.48
N PHE A 60 -2.56 12.66 21.89
CA PHE A 60 -2.66 12.97 20.46
C PHE A 60 -3.35 14.33 20.36
N GLU A 61 -2.62 15.39 20.69
CA GLU A 61 -3.05 16.77 20.47
C GLU A 61 -3.07 17.09 18.97
N THR A 62 -3.77 16.29 18.17
CA THR A 62 -4.29 16.80 16.91
C THR A 62 -5.46 17.68 17.31
N THR A 63 -5.21 18.97 17.45
CA THR A 63 -6.28 19.95 17.55
C THR A 63 -7.23 19.68 16.39
N ALA A 64 -8.52 19.54 16.70
CA ALA A 64 -9.58 19.31 15.71
C ALA A 64 -9.60 20.35 14.56
N SER A 65 -8.81 21.43 14.66
CA SER A 65 -8.53 22.38 13.57
C SER A 65 -7.74 21.77 12.42
N ASP A 66 -6.77 20.90 12.68
CA ASP A 66 -5.85 20.40 11.64
C ASP A 66 -6.50 19.32 10.77
N ALA A 67 -7.39 18.51 11.35
CA ALA A 67 -8.21 17.56 10.61
C ALA A 67 -9.25 18.25 9.70
N LYS A 68 -9.72 19.46 10.08
CA LYS A 68 -10.62 20.29 9.27
C LYS A 68 -9.90 21.10 8.19
N THR A 69 -8.56 21.15 8.23
CA THR A 69 -7.77 21.77 7.19
C THR A 69 -7.74 20.87 5.94
N ILE A 70 -7.72 21.48 4.76
CA ILE A 70 -7.64 20.77 3.46
C ILE A 70 -6.49 19.74 3.46
N MET A 71 -5.35 20.10 4.05
CA MET A 71 -4.19 19.22 4.18
C MET A 71 -4.47 17.98 5.05
N GLY A 72 -5.15 18.15 6.19
CA GLY A 72 -5.52 17.03 7.07
C GLY A 72 -6.49 16.06 6.38
N THR A 73 -7.43 16.59 5.60
CA THR A 73 -8.35 15.77 4.80
C THR A 73 -7.62 14.99 3.71
N ILE A 74 -6.67 15.61 3.00
CA ILE A 74 -5.83 14.94 1.98
C ILE A 74 -5.00 13.82 2.61
N LEU A 75 -4.35 14.08 3.74
CA LEU A 75 -3.58 13.07 4.47
C LEU A 75 -4.46 11.91 4.93
N PHE A 76 -5.68 12.20 5.38
CA PHE A 76 -6.62 11.16 5.77
C PHE A 76 -7.00 10.25 4.60
N ILE A 77 -7.36 10.84 3.45
CA ILE A 77 -7.68 10.08 2.23
C ILE A 77 -6.49 9.22 1.83
N TRP A 78 -5.27 9.75 1.94
CA TRP A 78 -4.05 9.02 1.65
C TRP A 78 -3.88 7.79 2.55
N ILE A 79 -4.04 7.94 3.86
CA ILE A 79 -3.94 6.83 4.82
C ILE A 79 -5.05 5.80 4.57
N ALA A 80 -6.27 6.25 4.25
CA ALA A 80 -7.38 5.36 3.90
C ALA A 80 -7.06 4.53 2.64
N LEU A 81 -6.49 5.15 1.60
CA LEU A 81 -6.04 4.44 0.39
C LEU A 81 -4.97 3.40 0.71
N LYS A 82 -4.02 3.69 1.59
CA LYS A 82 -2.99 2.73 2.05
C LYS A 82 -3.63 1.54 2.78
N ALA A 83 -4.62 1.80 3.64
CA ALA A 83 -5.34 0.77 4.36
C ALA A 83 -6.16 -0.13 3.42
N VAL A 84 -6.86 0.45 2.44
CA VAL A 84 -7.60 -0.29 1.41
C VAL A 84 -6.67 -1.16 0.57
N THR A 85 -5.53 -0.61 0.14
CA THR A 85 -4.52 -1.36 -0.63
C THR A 85 -3.95 -2.52 0.18
N SER A 86 -3.64 -2.27 1.45
CA SER A 86 -3.12 -3.26 2.39
C SER A 86 -4.11 -4.38 2.68
N TYR A 87 -5.40 -4.04 2.84
CA TYR A 87 -6.49 -5.02 2.90
C TYR A 87 -6.54 -5.85 1.62
N GLY A 88 -6.50 -5.22 0.44
CA GLY A 88 -6.48 -5.92 -0.84
C GLY A 88 -5.35 -6.95 -0.95
N LEU A 89 -4.13 -6.57 -0.53
CA LEU A 89 -2.95 -7.44 -0.56
C LEU A 89 -3.11 -8.62 0.41
N LEU A 90 -3.49 -8.35 1.67
CA LEU A 90 -3.72 -9.40 2.67
C LEU A 90 -4.92 -10.30 2.35
N SER A 91 -5.88 -9.80 1.59
CA SER A 91 -7.06 -10.54 1.14
C SER A 91 -6.87 -11.26 -0.19
N GLY A 92 -5.73 -11.13 -0.88
CA GLY A 92 -5.46 -11.84 -2.14
C GLY A 92 -6.29 -11.33 -3.33
N LYS A 93 -6.75 -10.07 -3.29
CA LYS A 93 -7.58 -9.50 -4.35
C LYS A 93 -6.75 -9.28 -5.63
N SER A 94 -7.35 -9.52 -6.80
CA SER A 94 -6.68 -9.36 -8.10
C SER A 94 -6.23 -7.92 -8.35
N TRP A 95 -7.04 -6.93 -7.96
CA TRP A 95 -6.71 -5.51 -8.14
C TRP A 95 -5.60 -4.99 -7.19
N ALA A 96 -5.31 -5.72 -6.12
CA ALA A 96 -4.49 -5.21 -5.02
C ALA A 96 -3.05 -4.91 -5.43
N ILE A 97 -2.43 -5.80 -6.23
CA ILE A 97 -1.08 -5.58 -6.74
C ILE A 97 -1.02 -4.36 -7.63
N ASN A 98 -1.97 -4.20 -8.55
CA ASN A 98 -1.98 -3.07 -9.48
C ASN A 98 -2.11 -1.73 -8.74
N VAL A 99 -2.98 -1.67 -7.72
CA VAL A 99 -3.12 -0.48 -6.88
C VAL A 99 -1.86 -0.25 -6.04
N ALA A 100 -1.25 -1.30 -5.49
CA ALA A 100 -0.01 -1.19 -4.71
C ALA A 100 1.18 -0.71 -5.55
N ILE A 101 1.28 -1.15 -6.81
CA ILE A 101 2.28 -0.68 -7.77
C ILE A 101 2.02 0.78 -8.12
N ALA A 102 0.79 1.15 -8.45
CA ALA A 102 0.44 2.53 -8.79
C ALA A 102 0.75 3.50 -7.65
N ASP A 103 0.35 3.14 -6.42
CA ASP A 103 0.67 3.90 -5.21
C ASP A 103 2.20 4.01 -5.00
N ALA A 104 2.95 2.93 -5.13
CA ALA A 104 4.42 2.97 -5.01
C ALA A 104 5.07 3.90 -6.06
N VAL A 105 4.61 3.87 -7.31
CA VAL A 105 5.09 4.76 -8.38
C VAL A 105 4.78 6.21 -8.06
N ILE A 106 3.55 6.53 -7.65
CA ILE A 106 3.14 7.90 -7.31
C ILE A 106 4.01 8.44 -6.17
N ASN A 107 4.19 7.66 -5.11
CA ASN A 107 5.05 8.05 -3.98
C ASN A 107 6.50 8.25 -4.43
N LEU A 108 7.04 7.34 -5.26
CA LEU A 108 8.39 7.47 -5.79
C LEU A 108 8.57 8.76 -6.61
N LEU A 109 7.60 9.11 -7.47
CA LEU A 109 7.65 10.34 -8.26
C LEU A 109 7.61 11.59 -7.36
N ILE A 110 6.79 11.60 -6.32
CA ILE A 110 6.71 12.70 -5.36
C ILE A 110 8.02 12.84 -4.57
N SER A 111 8.60 11.72 -4.12
CA SER A 111 9.85 11.73 -3.37
C SER A 111 11.03 12.17 -4.26
N ILE A 112 11.04 11.82 -5.56
CA ILE A 112 12.02 12.35 -6.52
C ILE A 112 11.78 13.85 -6.76
N PHE A 113 10.54 14.27 -7.03
CA PHE A 113 10.22 15.67 -7.28
C PHE A 113 10.62 16.57 -6.10
N SER A 114 10.28 16.16 -4.87
CA SER A 114 10.66 16.90 -3.66
C SER A 114 12.16 16.91 -3.38
N ALA A 115 12.91 15.90 -3.82
CA ALA A 115 14.37 15.89 -3.73
C ALA A 115 15.04 16.83 -4.74
N VAL A 116 14.41 17.03 -5.91
CA VAL A 116 14.94 17.89 -6.98
C VAL A 116 14.44 19.34 -6.84
N TYR A 117 13.29 19.57 -6.19
CA TYR A 117 12.70 20.90 -6.01
C TYR A 117 13.66 21.97 -5.46
N PRO A 118 14.51 21.68 -4.44
CA PRO A 118 15.46 22.68 -3.91
C PRO A 118 16.52 23.14 -4.91
N PHE A 119 16.72 22.45 -6.04
CA PHE A 119 17.65 22.89 -7.08
C PHE A 119 17.08 23.95 -8.01
N PHE A 120 15.76 24.16 -7.97
CA PHE A 120 15.05 25.20 -8.73
C PHE A 120 14.69 26.42 -7.87
N ASP A 121 14.93 26.35 -6.57
CA ASP A 121 14.75 27.45 -5.63
C ASP A 121 16.14 28.06 -5.37
N ASP A 122 16.28 29.38 -5.53
CA ASP A 122 17.57 30.11 -5.42
C ASP A 122 18.11 30.18 -3.98
N GLN A 123 17.71 29.25 -3.11
CA GLN A 123 18.16 29.13 -1.73
C GLN A 123 19.59 28.55 -1.70
N PRO A 124 20.60 29.32 -1.28
CA PRO A 124 21.99 28.87 -1.25
C PRO A 124 22.18 27.89 -0.09
N GLY A 125 22.11 26.58 -0.39
CA GLY A 125 22.37 25.54 0.61
C GLY A 125 21.66 24.20 0.38
N GLY A 126 21.33 23.83 -0.86
CA GLY A 126 20.65 22.58 -1.18
C GLY A 126 21.47 21.33 -0.80
N THR A 127 21.37 20.90 0.45
CA THR A 127 21.96 19.64 0.90
C THR A 127 21.06 18.48 0.47
N ILE A 128 21.55 17.62 -0.42
CA ILE A 128 20.86 16.37 -0.76
C ILE A 128 20.90 15.47 0.47
N GLN A 129 19.80 15.35 1.19
CA GLN A 129 19.66 14.36 2.24
C GLN A 129 19.17 13.05 1.59
N PRO A 130 20.00 11.99 1.53
CA PRO A 130 19.56 10.72 0.98
C PRO A 130 18.40 10.17 1.82
N ARG A 131 17.20 10.17 1.24
CA ARG A 131 16.00 9.64 1.88
C ARG A 131 15.99 8.12 1.72
N ILE A 132 16.17 7.41 2.83
CA ILE A 132 16.06 5.94 2.91
C ILE A 132 14.70 5.46 2.34
N GLU A 133 13.69 6.32 2.39
CA GLU A 133 12.37 6.15 1.77
C GLU A 133 12.44 5.74 0.29
N ILE A 134 13.29 6.38 -0.53
CA ILE A 134 13.40 6.08 -1.96
C ILE A 134 13.92 4.66 -2.17
N PHE A 135 14.94 4.26 -1.41
CA PHE A 135 15.49 2.91 -1.47
C PHE A 135 14.43 1.87 -1.08
N LEU A 136 13.66 2.13 -0.01
CA LEU A 136 12.60 1.25 0.45
C LEU A 136 11.48 1.11 -0.60
N LEU A 137 11.09 2.22 -1.25
CA LEU A 137 10.09 2.26 -2.32
C LEU A 137 10.54 1.47 -3.55
N VAL A 138 11.79 1.61 -3.97
CA VAL A 138 12.34 0.85 -5.11
C VAL A 138 12.37 -0.65 -4.80
N LEU A 139 12.82 -1.03 -3.60
CA LEU A 139 12.81 -2.43 -3.17
C LEU A 139 11.39 -3.02 -3.14
N TYR A 140 10.43 -2.25 -2.66
CA TYR A 140 9.01 -2.61 -2.64
C TYR A 140 8.45 -2.77 -4.05
N LEU A 141 8.67 -1.79 -4.93
CA LEU A 141 8.18 -1.83 -6.30
C LEU A 141 8.78 -2.98 -7.09
N TRP A 142 10.09 -3.24 -6.95
CA TRP A 142 10.75 -4.37 -7.57
C TRP A 142 10.14 -5.70 -7.11
N THR A 143 9.87 -5.83 -5.80
CA THR A 143 9.24 -7.01 -5.22
C THR A 143 7.84 -7.22 -5.78
N LEU A 144 7.00 -6.17 -5.80
CA LEU A 144 5.64 -6.24 -6.34
C LEU A 144 5.63 -6.60 -7.82
N HIS A 145 6.53 -6.03 -8.61
CA HIS A 145 6.61 -6.31 -10.04
C HIS A 145 7.02 -7.76 -10.30
N LYS A 146 7.93 -8.32 -9.49
CA LYS A 146 8.34 -9.72 -9.57
C LYS A 146 7.21 -10.70 -9.25
N ILE A 147 6.34 -10.38 -8.29
CA ILE A 147 5.22 -11.24 -7.89
C ILE A 147 3.98 -11.04 -8.78
N SER A 148 3.87 -9.93 -9.50
CA SER A 148 2.68 -9.59 -10.31
C SER A 148 2.27 -10.69 -11.30
N PRO A 149 3.18 -11.28 -12.11
CA PRO A 149 2.79 -12.33 -13.06
C PRO A 149 2.29 -13.60 -12.35
N GLN A 150 2.90 -13.92 -11.20
CA GLN A 150 2.51 -15.10 -10.42
C GLN A 150 1.17 -14.86 -9.73
N TRP A 151 0.87 -13.63 -9.33
CA TRP A 151 -0.38 -13.26 -8.66
C TRP A 151 -1.61 -13.48 -9.53
N ASP A 152 -1.52 -13.15 -10.81
CA ASP A 152 -2.63 -13.29 -11.76
C ASP A 152 -2.98 -14.76 -12.03
N ILE A 153 -1.96 -15.63 -12.05
CA ILE A 153 -2.10 -17.07 -12.25
C ILE A 153 -2.49 -17.80 -10.94
N SER A 154 -2.19 -17.18 -9.80
CA SER A 154 -2.42 -17.75 -8.47
C SER A 154 -3.88 -17.65 -8.02
N ARG A 155 -4.24 -18.56 -7.11
CA ARG A 155 -5.58 -18.64 -6.53
C ARG A 155 -5.82 -17.50 -5.53
N PRO A 156 -7.06 -16.98 -5.45
CA PRO A 156 -7.44 -15.94 -4.48
C PRO A 156 -7.14 -16.32 -3.03
#